data_AF-A0A7K7ADX5-F1
#
_entry.id   AF-A0A7K7ADX5-F1
#
_cell.length_a   1.000
_cell.length_b   1.000
_cell.length_c   1.000
_cell.angle_alpha   90.00
_cell.angle_beta   90.00
_cell.angle_gamma   90.00
#
_symmetry.space_group_name_H-M   'P 1'
#
loop_
_entity.id
_entity.type
_entity.pdbx_description
1 polymer ?
#
loop_
_entity_poly.entity_id
_entity_poly.type
_entity_poly.pdbx_seq_one_letter_code
_entity_poly.pdbx_strand_id
1 'polypeptide(L)'
;GHPFIMTVGCVAGDEESYEVFKELFDPVIQDRHGGYKPTDKHRTDLNHENLKGGDDLDPKYVLSSRVRTGRSIKGYSLPPHCSRGERRAIEKLSVTGEGRRLPPKGGGACRRGAGPAAGLGHNDNKTFLVWVNEEDHLRVISMEKGGNMKEVFRRFCVGLKKIEEIFSKAGHPFMWTEHLGYILTCPSNLGTGLRGGVHVRLPKLSQHPKFEEVLGRLRLQKRGTGGVDTAAVGAVFDISNADRLGFSEVEQVQMVVDGVKLMVEMEKKLEQNQPIDDMIPAQK
;
A
#
# COMPACT_ATOMS: atom_id res chain seq x y z
N GLY A 1 10.01 -15.97 12.74
CA GLY A 1 8.59 -15.59 12.59
C GLY A 1 8.38 -14.18 13.11
N HIS A 2 7.28 -13.53 12.74
CA HIS A 2 6.93 -12.18 13.20
C HIS A 2 5.67 -12.23 14.09
N PRO A 3 5.59 -11.47 15.19
CA PRO A 3 4.51 -11.61 16.18
C PRO A 3 3.10 -11.23 15.67
N PHE A 4 3.01 -10.42 14.62
CA PHE A 4 1.72 -9.86 14.16
C PHE A 4 1.28 -10.23 12.75
N ILE A 5 2.18 -10.76 11.91
CA ILE A 5 1.91 -11.06 10.50
C ILE A 5 2.72 -12.25 10.02
N MET A 6 2.22 -12.96 9.00
CA MET A 6 3.03 -13.91 8.25
C MET A 6 4.01 -13.16 7.33
N THR A 7 5.32 -13.44 7.49
CA THR A 7 6.39 -12.83 6.69
C THR A 7 6.74 -13.68 5.47
N VAL A 8 7.18 -13.05 4.38
CA VAL A 8 7.60 -13.75 3.15
C VAL A 8 8.90 -14.53 3.35
N GLY A 9 9.93 -13.91 3.96
CA GLY A 9 11.20 -14.57 4.25
C GLY A 9 12.27 -14.48 3.15
N CYS A 10 11.98 -13.84 2.00
CA CYS A 10 12.95 -13.56 0.94
C CYS A 10 12.72 -12.16 0.33
N VAL A 11 13.74 -11.65 -0.35
CA VAL A 11 13.75 -10.34 -1.04
C VAL A 11 14.51 -10.43 -2.35
N ALA A 12 14.16 -9.57 -3.31
CA ALA A 12 14.89 -9.41 -4.57
C ALA A 12 15.99 -8.35 -4.44
N GLY A 13 17.13 -8.59 -5.09
CA GLY A 13 18.26 -7.66 -5.15
C GLY A 13 18.23 -6.72 -6.36
N ASP A 14 17.52 -7.10 -7.41
CA ASP A 14 17.36 -6.41 -8.70
C ASP A 14 16.08 -6.93 -9.41
N GLU A 15 15.82 -6.45 -10.63
CA GLU A 15 14.65 -6.89 -11.42
C GLU A 15 14.78 -8.36 -11.85
N GLU A 16 16.00 -8.75 -12.25
CA GLU A 16 16.37 -10.06 -12.76
C GLU A 16 16.26 -11.17 -11.71
N SER A 17 16.39 -10.84 -10.43
CA SER A 17 16.21 -11.77 -9.30
C SER A 17 14.92 -12.59 -9.41
N TYR A 18 13.81 -11.97 -9.86
CA TYR A 18 12.53 -12.65 -9.99
C TYR A 18 12.49 -13.68 -11.14
N GLU A 19 13.34 -13.54 -12.16
CA GLU A 19 13.44 -14.52 -13.26
C GLU A 19 14.50 -15.58 -12.95
N VAL A 20 15.70 -15.15 -12.51
CA VAL A 20 16.84 -16.04 -12.24
C VAL A 20 16.51 -17.04 -11.12
N PHE A 21 15.77 -16.60 -10.10
CA PHE A 21 15.38 -17.42 -8.96
C PHE A 21 13.88 -17.74 -8.96
N LYS A 22 13.23 -17.79 -10.13
CA LYS A 22 11.78 -18.04 -10.22
C LYS A 22 11.33 -19.36 -9.59
N GLU A 23 12.17 -20.40 -9.62
CA GLU A 23 11.87 -21.67 -8.96
C GLU A 23 11.66 -21.52 -7.44
N LEU A 24 12.24 -20.48 -6.83
CA LEU A 24 12.00 -20.07 -5.45
C LEU A 24 10.88 -19.04 -5.35
N PHE A 25 10.89 -17.99 -6.19
CA PHE A 25 9.95 -16.89 -6.07
C PHE A 25 8.51 -17.27 -6.45
N ASP A 26 8.31 -18.08 -7.48
CA ASP A 26 6.98 -18.42 -8.00
C ASP A 26 6.11 -19.13 -6.93
N PRO A 27 6.57 -20.20 -6.24
CA PRO A 27 5.80 -20.80 -5.15
C PRO A 27 5.53 -19.82 -4.00
N VAL A 28 6.51 -18.99 -3.64
CA VAL A 28 6.36 -17.99 -2.57
C VAL A 28 5.32 -16.94 -2.93
N ILE A 29 5.30 -16.48 -4.18
CA ILE A 29 4.33 -15.51 -4.70
C ILE A 29 2.93 -16.13 -4.71
N GLN A 30 2.82 -17.37 -5.20
CA GLN A 30 1.56 -18.10 -5.26
C GLN A 30 0.95 -18.28 -3.86
N ASP A 31 1.75 -18.73 -2.89
CA ASP A 31 1.29 -18.89 -1.51
C ASP A 31 0.91 -17.55 -0.87
N ARG A 32 1.72 -16.51 -1.08
CA ARG A 32 1.50 -15.21 -0.46
C ARG A 32 0.29 -14.48 -1.05
N HIS A 33 0.01 -14.62 -2.34
CA HIS A 33 -1.05 -13.90 -3.05
C HIS A 33 -2.24 -14.79 -3.39
N GLY A 34 -2.56 -15.76 -2.52
CA GLY A 34 -3.82 -16.47 -2.57
C GLY A 34 -4.01 -17.35 -3.81
N GLY A 35 -2.93 -17.96 -4.30
CA GLY A 35 -2.97 -18.88 -5.43
C GLY A 35 -2.64 -18.25 -6.79
N TYR A 36 -2.06 -17.05 -6.82
CA TYR A 36 -1.63 -16.39 -8.06
C TYR A 36 -0.53 -17.19 -8.77
N LYS A 37 -0.86 -17.81 -9.90
CA LYS A 37 -0.02 -18.79 -10.60
C LYS A 37 0.99 -18.11 -11.52
N PRO A 38 2.11 -18.78 -11.88
CA PRO A 38 3.08 -18.28 -12.86
C PRO A 38 2.49 -17.93 -14.24
N THR A 39 1.35 -18.52 -14.57
CA THR A 39 0.61 -18.27 -15.83
C THR A 39 -0.35 -17.09 -15.77
N ASP A 40 -0.65 -16.59 -14.56
CA ASP A 40 -1.61 -15.50 -14.37
C ASP A 40 -0.99 -14.17 -14.80
N LYS A 41 -1.84 -13.19 -15.10
CA LYS A 41 -1.41 -11.86 -15.55
C LYS A 41 -1.94 -10.79 -14.62
N HIS A 42 -1.11 -9.80 -14.34
CA HIS A 42 -1.49 -8.71 -13.48
C HIS A 42 -2.24 -7.64 -14.26
N ARG A 43 -3.20 -6.99 -13.61
CA ARG A 43 -3.96 -5.89 -14.19
C ARG A 43 -3.78 -4.65 -13.33
N THR A 44 -3.49 -3.54 -13.98
CA THR A 44 -3.37 -2.22 -13.37
C THR A 44 -4.56 -1.37 -13.77
N ASP A 45 -5.16 -0.65 -12.83
CA ASP A 45 -6.20 0.33 -13.10
C ASP A 45 -6.05 1.53 -12.15
N LEU A 46 -5.37 2.57 -12.64
CA LEU A 46 -5.23 3.86 -11.97
C LEU A 46 -6.28 4.88 -12.45
N ASN A 47 -7.40 4.44 -13.02
CA ASN A 47 -8.55 5.31 -13.28
C ASN A 47 -9.39 5.45 -12.00
N HIS A 48 -9.08 6.48 -11.21
CA HIS A 48 -9.77 6.75 -9.94
C HIS A 48 -11.27 6.99 -10.08
N GLU A 49 -11.78 7.31 -11.27
CA GLU A 49 -13.21 7.52 -11.52
C GLU A 49 -14.03 6.23 -11.41
N ASN A 50 -13.38 5.08 -11.61
CA ASN A 50 -14.01 3.77 -11.48
C ASN A 50 -14.34 3.40 -10.02
N LEU A 51 -13.82 4.14 -9.03
CA LEU A 51 -14.13 3.92 -7.62
C LEU A 51 -15.55 4.39 -7.27
N LYS A 52 -16.36 3.47 -6.75
CA LYS A 52 -17.76 3.70 -6.37
C LYS A 52 -17.85 4.05 -4.88
N GLY A 53 -18.40 5.23 -4.57
CA GLY A 53 -18.48 5.77 -3.22
C GLY A 53 -17.11 5.97 -2.56
N GLY A 54 -17.05 5.90 -1.23
CA GLY A 54 -15.81 6.05 -0.46
C GLY A 54 -15.43 7.49 -0.18
N ASP A 55 -16.28 8.44 -0.56
CA ASP A 55 -16.23 9.86 -0.22
C ASP A 55 -16.87 10.17 1.15
N ASP A 56 -17.52 9.17 1.76
CA ASP A 56 -18.45 9.31 2.87
C ASP A 56 -18.21 8.31 4.02
N LEU A 57 -17.00 7.72 4.14
CA LEU A 57 -16.74 6.82 5.27
C LEU A 57 -16.91 7.59 6.59
N ASP A 58 -17.69 7.03 7.53
CA ASP A 58 -18.15 7.75 8.71
C ASP A 58 -16.97 8.30 9.56
N PRO A 59 -16.78 9.63 9.63
CA PRO A 59 -15.63 10.23 10.29
C PRO A 59 -15.67 10.09 11.82
N LYS A 60 -16.80 9.65 12.41
CA LYS A 60 -16.85 9.27 13.84
C LYS A 60 -15.99 8.05 14.12
N TYR A 61 -15.91 7.12 13.17
CA TYR A 61 -15.15 5.87 13.29
C TYR A 61 -13.84 5.93 12.52
N VAL A 62 -13.85 6.50 11.30
CA VAL A 62 -12.69 6.60 10.41
C VAL A 62 -11.91 7.90 10.67
N LEU A 63 -10.77 7.78 11.35
CA LEU A 63 -9.94 8.89 11.80
C LEU A 63 -9.03 9.45 10.69
N SER A 64 -8.60 8.59 9.78
CA SER A 64 -7.77 8.96 8.63
C SER A 64 -7.80 7.90 7.55
N SER A 65 -7.67 8.34 6.31
CA SER A 65 -7.63 7.50 5.12
C SER A 65 -6.28 7.66 4.43
N ARG A 66 -5.72 6.55 3.91
CA ARG A 66 -4.38 6.53 3.32
C ARG A 66 -4.25 5.47 2.23
N VAL A 67 -3.64 5.86 1.12
CA VAL A 67 -3.23 4.96 0.03
C VAL A 67 -1.73 5.10 -0.16
N ARG A 68 -1.00 3.98 -0.25
CA ARG A 68 0.43 3.97 -0.61
C ARG A 68 0.72 2.94 -1.68
N THR A 69 1.79 3.14 -2.44
CA THR A 69 2.45 2.10 -3.21
C THR A 69 3.96 2.31 -3.22
N GLY A 70 4.71 1.33 -3.75
CA GLY A 70 6.11 1.48 -4.10
C GLY A 70 6.32 1.60 -5.61
N ARG A 71 7.45 2.18 -6.03
CA ARG A 71 7.96 2.09 -7.40
C ARG A 71 9.47 1.86 -7.37
N SER A 72 9.95 0.97 -8.23
CA SER A 72 11.38 0.73 -8.47
C SER A 72 11.74 1.25 -9.85
N ILE A 73 12.92 1.88 -9.97
CA ILE A 73 13.40 2.51 -11.18
C ILE A 73 14.25 1.49 -11.95
N LYS A 74 13.90 1.23 -13.21
CA LYS A 74 14.57 0.23 -14.05
C LYS A 74 16.05 0.57 -14.26
N GLY A 75 16.90 -0.46 -14.27
CA GLY A 75 18.35 -0.33 -14.45
C GLY A 75 19.14 0.00 -13.18
N TYR A 76 18.51 -0.03 -12.01
CA TYR A 76 19.17 0.11 -10.71
C TYR A 76 18.85 -1.10 -9.83
N SER A 77 19.84 -1.58 -9.08
CA SER A 77 19.61 -2.64 -8.08
C SER A 77 18.66 -2.16 -6.99
N LEU A 78 17.85 -3.07 -6.43
CA LEU A 78 16.93 -2.83 -5.33
C LEU A 78 17.68 -2.60 -4.00
N PRO A 79 17.02 -2.01 -2.97
CA PRO A 79 17.65 -1.65 -1.70
C PRO A 79 18.51 -2.71 -1.01
N PRO A 80 18.21 -4.02 -1.07
CA PRO A 80 19.06 -5.05 -0.45
C PRO A 80 20.46 -5.16 -1.08
N HIS A 81 20.62 -4.76 -2.35
CA HIS A 81 21.87 -4.95 -3.10
C HIS A 81 22.48 -3.65 -3.65
N CYS A 82 21.71 -2.56 -3.70
CA CYS A 82 22.17 -1.30 -4.28
C CYS A 82 23.48 -0.77 -3.66
N SER A 83 24.40 -0.35 -4.52
CA SER A 83 25.59 0.38 -4.11
C SER A 83 25.24 1.78 -3.61
N ARG A 84 26.17 2.41 -2.89
CA ARG A 84 26.04 3.82 -2.48
C ARG A 84 25.90 4.76 -3.70
N GLY A 85 26.52 4.40 -4.82
CA GLY A 85 26.43 5.16 -6.08
C GLY A 85 25.03 5.11 -6.68
N GLU A 86 24.45 3.92 -6.80
CA GLU A 86 23.08 3.73 -7.30
C GLU A 86 22.06 4.42 -6.40
N ARG A 87 22.18 4.29 -5.07
CA ARG A 87 21.28 4.95 -4.12
C ARG A 87 21.28 6.47 -4.26
N ARG A 88 22.47 7.08 -4.44
CA ARG A 88 22.61 8.52 -4.71
C ARG A 88 22.06 8.92 -6.08
N ALA A 89 22.20 8.06 -7.09
CA ALA A 89 21.62 8.31 -8.41
C ALA A 89 20.08 8.35 -8.34
N ILE A 90 19.46 7.38 -7.65
CA ILE A 90 18.02 7.34 -7.39
C ILE A 90 17.56 8.59 -6.63
N GLU A 91 18.28 8.98 -5.57
CA GLU A 91 17.97 10.20 -4.82
C GLU A 91 18.01 11.43 -5.73
N LYS A 92 19.08 11.58 -6.53
CA LYS A 92 19.23 12.69 -7.46
C LYS A 92 18.08 12.74 -8.45
N LEU A 93 17.76 11.63 -9.12
CA LEU A 93 16.63 11.54 -10.06
C LEU A 93 15.29 11.92 -9.43
N SER A 94 15.08 11.50 -8.18
CA SER A 94 13.87 11.81 -7.41
C SER A 94 13.77 13.28 -6.99
N VAL A 95 14.89 14.01 -6.98
CA VAL A 95 14.96 15.44 -6.64
C VAL A 95 15.02 16.32 -7.89
N THR A 96 15.48 15.81 -9.04
CA THR A 96 15.80 16.60 -10.24
C THR A 96 14.83 16.47 -11.40
N GLY A 97 13.64 15.88 -11.25
CA GLY A 97 12.59 15.99 -12.26
C GLY A 97 12.31 17.47 -12.58
N GLU A 98 12.94 17.99 -13.64
CA GLU A 98 12.89 19.40 -14.07
C GLU A 98 13.24 20.45 -12.99
N GLY A 99 14.15 20.13 -12.06
CA GLY A 99 14.50 21.03 -10.95
C GLY A 99 13.40 21.18 -9.88
N ARG A 100 12.39 20.29 -9.89
CA ARG A 100 11.34 20.23 -8.86
C ARG A 100 11.57 19.01 -7.98
N ARG A 101 11.81 19.26 -6.70
CA ARG A 101 11.88 18.22 -5.66
C ARG A 101 10.55 17.46 -5.62
N LEU A 102 10.57 16.12 -5.62
CA LEU A 102 9.34 15.35 -5.42
C LEU A 102 9.07 15.15 -3.92
N PRO A 103 7.87 15.54 -3.45
CA PRO A 103 6.90 16.48 -4.01
C PRO A 103 7.32 17.95 -3.81
N PRO A 104 6.71 18.87 -4.57
CA PRO A 104 7.09 20.28 -4.57
C PRO A 104 6.78 20.90 -3.20
N LYS A 105 7.83 21.40 -2.55
CA LYS A 105 7.86 22.17 -1.29
C LYS A 105 7.50 21.41 -0.01
N GLY A 106 8.52 21.27 0.84
CA GLY A 106 8.49 20.65 2.17
C GLY A 106 9.89 20.11 2.50
N GLY A 107 10.48 20.50 3.64
CA GLY A 107 11.88 20.21 3.99
C GLY A 107 12.26 18.72 3.94
N GLY A 108 13.52 18.42 3.60
CA GLY A 108 14.01 17.04 3.59
C GLY A 108 14.22 16.54 5.00
N ALA A 109 13.28 15.76 5.50
CA ALA A 109 13.44 15.04 6.76
C ALA A 109 13.79 13.58 6.44
N CYS A 110 14.99 13.15 6.81
CA CYS A 110 15.33 11.73 6.84
C CYS A 110 14.67 11.10 8.07
N ARG A 111 14.06 9.92 7.96
CA ARG A 111 13.54 9.21 9.16
C ARG A 111 14.74 8.92 10.08
N ARG A 112 14.56 9.02 11.41
CA ARG A 112 15.60 8.58 12.37
C ARG A 112 15.93 7.11 12.09
N GLY A 113 17.18 6.81 11.73
CA GLY A 113 17.67 5.48 11.36
C GLY A 113 17.68 5.15 9.87
N ALA A 114 17.26 6.08 9.00
CA ALA A 114 17.34 5.90 7.55
C ALA A 114 18.79 5.96 7.07
N GLY A 115 19.14 5.09 6.10
CA GLY A 115 20.48 5.00 5.54
C GLY A 115 20.89 6.26 4.75
N PRO A 116 22.17 6.40 4.39
CA PRO A 116 22.64 7.49 3.54
C PRO A 116 21.83 7.58 2.24
N ALA A 117 21.56 8.80 1.76
CA ALA A 117 20.74 9.08 0.56
C ALA A 117 19.26 8.66 0.65
N ALA A 118 18.72 8.48 1.87
CA ALA A 118 17.28 8.41 2.10
C ALA A 118 16.67 9.80 2.27
N GLY A 119 15.41 9.96 1.86
CA GLY A 119 14.75 11.25 1.91
C GLY A 119 13.23 11.17 1.97
N LEU A 120 12.64 12.21 2.57
CA LEU A 120 11.20 12.48 2.50
C LEU A 120 10.97 13.76 1.71
N GLY A 121 10.02 13.69 0.79
CA GLY A 121 9.30 14.86 0.33
C GLY A 121 7.82 14.76 0.68
N HIS A 122 7.19 15.91 0.87
CA HIS A 122 5.73 16.05 0.95
C HIS A 122 5.29 17.31 0.19
N ASN A 123 4.01 17.44 -0.15
CA ASN A 123 3.41 18.72 -0.56
C ASN A 123 3.15 19.62 0.68
N ASP A 124 2.88 20.92 0.49
CA ASP A 124 2.67 21.87 1.59
C ASP A 124 1.61 21.39 2.61
N ASN A 125 0.51 20.80 2.13
CA ASN A 125 -0.59 20.31 2.96
C ASN A 125 -0.31 18.96 3.63
N LYS A 126 0.85 18.32 3.37
CA LYS A 126 1.22 16.98 3.86
C LYS A 126 0.20 15.90 3.54
N THR A 127 -0.51 16.04 2.41
CA THR A 127 -1.52 15.09 1.92
C THR A 127 -1.02 14.18 0.80
N PHE A 128 0.16 14.49 0.25
CA PHE A 128 0.87 13.67 -0.72
C PHE A 128 2.36 13.66 -0.37
N LEU A 129 2.94 12.47 -0.21
CA LEU A 129 4.31 12.26 0.25
C LEU A 129 5.01 11.24 -0.64
N VAL A 130 6.33 11.40 -0.80
CA VAL A 130 7.20 10.42 -1.45
C VAL A 130 8.38 10.15 -0.54
N TRP A 131 8.56 8.89 -0.16
CA TRP A 131 9.76 8.44 0.55
C TRP A 131 10.73 7.89 -0.48
N VAL A 132 12.00 8.22 -0.36
CA VAL A 132 13.05 7.86 -1.30
C VAL A 132 14.08 7.01 -0.57
N ASN A 133 14.46 5.88 -1.18
CA ASN A 133 15.47 4.94 -0.69
C ASN A 133 15.22 4.46 0.75
N GLU A 134 14.02 3.95 1.03
CA GLU A 134 13.71 3.25 2.28
C GLU A 134 13.62 1.73 2.02
N GLU A 135 12.44 1.13 2.11
CA GLU A 135 12.21 -0.29 1.78
C GLU A 135 12.21 -0.57 0.27
N ASP A 136 11.96 0.46 -0.54
CA ASP A 136 11.91 0.45 -2.00
C ASP A 136 12.53 1.78 -2.51
N HIS A 137 12.78 1.92 -3.82
CA HIS A 137 13.35 3.18 -4.37
C HIS A 137 12.44 4.36 -4.06
N LEU A 138 11.14 4.21 -4.34
CA LEU A 138 10.12 5.20 -4.04
C LEU A 138 8.98 4.55 -3.26
N ARG A 139 8.44 5.26 -2.26
CA ARG A 139 7.09 5.03 -1.74
C ARG A 139 6.23 6.26 -1.88
N VAL A 140 5.23 6.16 -2.75
CA VAL A 140 4.27 7.22 -3.02
C VAL A 140 3.07 7.04 -2.12
N ILE A 141 2.68 8.10 -1.43
CA ILE A 141 1.67 8.07 -0.37
C ILE A 141 0.71 9.24 -0.57
N SER A 142 -0.59 8.95 -0.54
CA SER A 142 -1.65 9.94 -0.38
C SER A 142 -2.36 9.66 0.93
N MET A 143 -2.61 10.69 1.74
CA MET A 143 -3.35 10.54 2.99
C MET A 143 -4.03 11.82 3.42
N GLU A 144 -5.07 11.70 4.23
CA GLU A 144 -5.71 12.81 4.93
C GLU A 144 -6.47 12.33 6.18
N LYS A 145 -6.92 13.29 6.99
CA LYS A 145 -7.81 13.02 8.13
C LYS A 145 -9.23 12.76 7.63
N GLY A 146 -9.99 11.95 8.37
CA GLY A 146 -11.36 11.58 8.02
C GLY A 146 -11.47 10.47 6.96
N GLY A 147 -12.67 10.33 6.42
CA GLY A 147 -13.11 9.16 5.66
C GLY A 147 -13.27 9.34 4.15
N ASN A 148 -12.77 10.42 3.55
CA ASN A 148 -12.86 10.64 2.10
C ASN A 148 -11.75 9.87 1.34
N MET A 149 -11.87 8.53 1.36
CA MET A 149 -10.98 7.64 0.61
C MET A 149 -10.96 7.94 -0.89
N LYS A 150 -12.09 8.38 -1.46
CA LYS A 150 -12.19 8.72 -2.87
C LYS A 150 -11.28 9.88 -3.26
N GLU A 151 -11.24 10.95 -2.47
CA GLU A 151 -10.31 12.07 -2.71
C GLU A 151 -8.85 11.66 -2.48
N VAL A 152 -8.58 10.87 -1.42
CA VAL A 152 -7.24 10.30 -1.19
C VAL A 152 -6.76 9.51 -2.40
N PHE A 153 -7.62 8.64 -2.95
CA PHE A 153 -7.30 7.79 -4.09
C PHE A 153 -7.19 8.58 -5.40
N ARG A 154 -8.04 9.59 -5.62
CA ARG A 154 -7.93 10.51 -6.75
C ARG A 154 -6.57 11.20 -6.77
N ARG A 155 -6.20 11.83 -5.65
CA ARG A 155 -4.89 12.50 -5.50
C ARG A 155 -3.73 11.53 -5.66
N PHE A 156 -3.86 10.31 -5.15
CA PHE A 156 -2.88 9.24 -5.33
C PHE A 156 -2.66 8.92 -6.82
N CYS A 157 -3.73 8.60 -7.55
CA CYS A 157 -3.64 8.22 -8.96
C CYS A 157 -3.09 9.36 -9.84
N VAL A 158 -3.58 10.59 -9.64
CA VAL A 158 -3.10 11.77 -10.39
C VAL A 158 -1.62 12.04 -10.09
N GLY A 159 -1.23 12.00 -8.82
CA GLY A 159 0.15 12.24 -8.42
C GLY A 159 1.10 11.15 -8.95
N LEU A 160 0.70 9.89 -8.87
CA LEU A 160 1.50 8.76 -9.32
C LEU A 160 1.71 8.76 -10.84
N LYS A 161 0.66 9.01 -11.63
CA LYS A 161 0.76 9.16 -13.09
C LYS A 161 1.73 10.27 -13.49
N LYS A 162 1.69 11.42 -12.79
CA LYS A 162 2.63 12.53 -13.03
C LYS A 162 4.07 12.14 -12.71
N ILE A 163 4.30 11.43 -11.60
CA ILE A 163 5.63 10.93 -11.26
C ILE A 163 6.13 9.98 -12.35
N GLU A 164 5.31 9.00 -12.75
CA GLU A 164 5.66 8.04 -13.79
C GLU A 164 5.98 8.71 -15.13
N GLU A 165 5.20 9.73 -15.52
CA GLU A 165 5.46 10.53 -16.72
C GLU A 165 6.81 11.25 -16.64
N ILE A 166 7.15 11.86 -15.50
CA ILE A 166 8.45 12.54 -15.29
C ILE A 166 9.61 11.55 -15.41
N PHE A 167 9.51 10.40 -14.75
CA PHE A 167 10.55 9.37 -14.77
C PHE A 167 10.73 8.76 -16.17
N SER A 168 9.61 8.47 -16.86
CA SER A 168 9.62 7.96 -18.23
C SER A 168 10.25 8.96 -19.21
N LYS A 169 9.86 10.24 -19.16
CA LYS A 169 10.45 11.31 -19.99
C LYS A 169 11.95 11.51 -19.74
N ALA A 170 12.41 11.26 -18.52
CA ALA A 170 13.82 11.31 -18.17
C ALA A 170 14.62 10.05 -18.59
N GLY A 171 14.00 9.07 -19.26
CA GLY A 171 14.65 7.82 -19.67
C GLY A 171 14.83 6.81 -18.54
N HIS A 172 14.08 6.96 -17.43
CA HIS A 172 14.18 6.13 -16.23
C HIS A 172 12.81 5.52 -15.87
N PRO A 173 12.23 4.65 -16.72
CA PRO A 173 10.92 4.05 -16.46
C PRO A 173 10.94 3.17 -15.20
N PHE A 174 9.75 2.83 -14.69
CA PHE A 174 9.63 1.90 -13.58
C PHE A 174 9.79 0.44 -14.01
N MET A 175 10.30 -0.39 -13.11
CA MET A 175 10.33 -1.85 -13.29
C MET A 175 8.91 -2.39 -13.28
N TRP A 176 8.52 -3.08 -14.35
CA TRP A 176 7.19 -3.64 -14.53
C TRP A 176 7.21 -4.80 -15.51
N THR A 177 6.42 -5.85 -15.24
CA THR A 177 6.16 -6.95 -16.18
C THR A 177 4.66 -7.28 -16.22
N GLU A 178 4.21 -7.91 -17.32
CA GLU A 178 2.81 -8.31 -17.46
C GLU A 178 2.38 -9.33 -16.37
N HIS A 179 3.28 -10.21 -15.97
CA HIS A 179 3.02 -11.24 -14.96
C HIS A 179 3.01 -10.67 -13.54
N LEU A 180 4.03 -9.90 -13.14
CA LEU A 180 4.22 -9.47 -11.75
C LEU A 180 3.76 -8.03 -11.47
N GLY A 181 3.32 -7.29 -12.49
CA GLY A 181 3.03 -5.87 -12.35
C GLY A 181 4.29 -5.09 -11.98
N TYR A 182 4.16 -4.10 -11.10
CA TYR A 182 5.30 -3.31 -10.63
C TYR A 182 6.20 -4.14 -9.73
N ILE A 183 7.49 -4.17 -10.05
CA ILE A 183 8.50 -4.94 -9.31
C ILE A 183 8.99 -4.15 -8.11
N LEU A 184 8.97 -4.79 -6.93
CA LEU A 184 9.42 -4.23 -5.66
C LEU A 184 10.31 -5.23 -4.91
N THR A 185 10.99 -4.75 -3.87
CA THR A 185 11.97 -5.53 -3.09
C THR A 185 11.38 -6.80 -2.49
N CYS A 186 10.18 -6.69 -1.91
CA CYS A 186 9.54 -7.79 -1.19
C CYS A 186 8.43 -8.39 -2.06
N PRO A 187 8.38 -9.73 -2.24
CA PRO A 187 7.34 -10.39 -3.05
C PRO A 187 5.91 -10.05 -2.61
N SER A 188 5.68 -9.76 -1.32
CA SER A 188 4.37 -9.35 -0.83
C SER A 188 3.87 -8.00 -1.34
N ASN A 189 4.72 -7.19 -1.96
CA ASN A 189 4.36 -5.89 -2.52
C ASN A 189 4.37 -5.87 -4.07
N LEU A 190 4.49 -7.02 -4.75
CA LEU A 190 4.33 -7.09 -6.21
C LEU A 190 2.92 -6.67 -6.66
N GLY A 191 2.73 -6.56 -7.97
CA GLY A 191 1.48 -6.18 -8.60
C GLY A 191 1.27 -4.67 -8.55
N THR A 192 0.25 -4.25 -7.81
CA THR A 192 -0.04 -2.82 -7.60
C THR A 192 0.93 -2.18 -6.61
N GLY A 193 1.52 -2.98 -5.71
CA GLY A 193 2.18 -2.52 -4.48
C GLY A 193 1.26 -1.75 -3.53
N LEU A 194 -0.04 -1.67 -3.83
CA LEU A 194 -0.96 -0.74 -3.20
C LEU A 194 -1.42 -1.21 -1.83
N ARG A 195 -1.24 -0.37 -0.82
CA ARG A 195 -1.92 -0.53 0.48
C ARG A 195 -2.84 0.65 0.71
N GLY A 196 -4.12 0.47 0.39
CA GLY A 196 -5.22 1.35 0.78
C GLY A 196 -5.73 0.94 2.14
N GLY A 197 -5.95 1.91 3.04
CA GLY A 197 -6.39 1.60 4.38
C GLY A 197 -6.82 2.81 5.18
N VAL A 198 -7.41 2.52 6.33
CA VAL A 198 -7.95 3.50 7.26
C VAL A 198 -7.43 3.24 8.66
N HIS A 199 -7.32 4.32 9.45
CA HIS A 199 -7.36 4.19 10.90
C HIS A 199 -8.82 4.25 11.33
N VAL A 200 -9.36 3.13 11.80
CA VAL A 200 -10.77 3.01 12.18
C VAL A 200 -10.88 2.55 13.64
N ARG A 201 -11.80 3.18 14.38
CA ARG A 201 -12.11 2.86 15.77
C ARG A 201 -13.23 1.82 15.83
N LEU A 202 -12.95 0.63 16.37
CA LEU A 202 -13.87 -0.52 16.41
C LEU A 202 -13.88 -1.21 17.80
N PRO A 203 -14.30 -0.52 18.89
CA PRO A 203 -14.17 -1.04 20.25
C PRO A 203 -15.00 -2.30 20.52
N LYS A 204 -16.16 -2.47 19.89
CA LYS A 204 -17.02 -3.65 20.06
C LYS A 204 -16.66 -4.76 19.09
N LEU A 205 -16.56 -4.44 17.79
CA LEU A 205 -16.29 -5.43 16.75
C LEU A 205 -14.92 -6.09 16.95
N SER A 206 -13.91 -5.36 17.41
CA SER A 206 -12.57 -5.94 17.64
C SER A 206 -12.50 -6.97 18.77
N GLN A 207 -13.48 -6.96 19.68
CA GLN A 207 -13.60 -7.95 20.76
C GLN A 207 -14.56 -9.08 20.37
N HIS A 208 -15.24 -8.97 19.22
CA HIS A 208 -16.21 -9.96 18.78
C HIS A 208 -15.48 -11.22 18.26
N PRO A 209 -15.92 -12.45 18.62
CA PRO A 209 -15.25 -13.69 18.21
C PRO A 209 -15.09 -13.87 16.70
N LYS A 210 -16.01 -13.28 15.92
CA LYS A 210 -16.01 -13.35 14.44
C LYS A 210 -15.16 -12.28 13.76
N PHE A 211 -14.39 -11.45 14.49
CA PHE A 211 -13.67 -10.34 13.86
C PHE A 211 -12.63 -10.78 12.82
N GLU A 212 -11.82 -11.80 13.15
CA GLU A 212 -10.83 -12.34 12.22
C GLU A 212 -11.49 -13.00 11.00
N GLU A 213 -12.64 -13.67 11.20
CA GLU A 213 -13.43 -14.25 10.11
C GLU A 213 -13.95 -13.16 9.17
N VAL A 214 -14.53 -12.08 9.71
CA VAL A 214 -15.01 -10.93 8.91
C VAL A 214 -13.86 -10.33 8.10
N LEU A 215 -12.69 -10.13 8.70
CA LEU A 215 -11.50 -9.61 7.99
C LEU A 215 -11.07 -10.56 6.85
N GLY A 216 -10.97 -11.86 7.12
CA GLY A 216 -10.58 -12.85 6.12
C GLY A 216 -11.55 -12.93 4.94
N ARG A 217 -12.86 -12.92 5.22
CA ARG A 217 -13.91 -12.93 4.18
C ARG A 217 -13.91 -11.65 3.34
N LEU A 218 -13.56 -10.52 3.94
CA LEU A 218 -13.44 -9.23 3.24
C LEU A 218 -12.08 -9.02 2.55
N ARG A 219 -11.15 -9.98 2.69
CA ARG A 219 -9.76 -9.88 2.21
C ARG A 219 -9.02 -8.64 2.76
N LEU A 220 -9.31 -8.32 4.02
CA LEU A 220 -8.69 -7.22 4.75
C LEU A 220 -7.71 -7.77 5.79
N GLN A 221 -6.69 -6.97 6.09
CA GLN A 221 -5.73 -7.23 7.16
C GLN A 221 -5.77 -6.10 8.19
N LYS A 222 -5.58 -6.44 9.46
CA LYS A 222 -5.41 -5.46 10.55
C LYS A 222 -3.95 -5.33 10.99
N ARG A 223 -3.57 -4.12 11.38
CA ARG A 223 -2.32 -3.80 12.10
C ARG A 223 -2.63 -2.84 13.26
N GLY A 224 -1.70 -2.69 14.19
CA GLY A 224 -1.84 -1.67 15.23
C GLY A 224 -1.66 -0.25 14.70
N THR A 225 -1.92 0.72 15.57
CA THR A 225 -2.14 2.12 15.19
C THR A 225 -0.89 2.82 14.62
N GLY A 226 0.31 2.34 14.97
CA GLY A 226 1.59 2.85 14.45
C GLY A 226 2.17 2.04 13.29
N GLY A 227 1.44 1.05 12.77
CA GLY A 227 1.89 0.16 11.70
C GLY A 227 2.17 -1.27 12.16
N VAL A 228 3.00 -1.98 11.40
CA VAL A 228 3.16 -3.45 11.45
C VAL A 228 3.75 -3.98 12.76
N ASP A 229 4.54 -3.17 13.44
CA ASP A 229 5.24 -3.57 14.67
C ASP A 229 4.58 -3.03 15.95
N THR A 230 3.38 -2.46 15.84
CA THR A 230 2.73 -1.77 16.96
C THR A 230 1.41 -2.44 17.35
N ALA A 231 1.05 -2.34 18.63
CA ALA A 231 -0.26 -2.72 19.10
C ALA A 231 -1.33 -1.67 18.71
N ALA A 232 -2.60 -2.07 18.69
CA ALA A 232 -3.71 -1.13 18.60
C ALA A 232 -3.83 -0.34 19.91
N VAL A 233 -3.94 0.99 19.81
CA VAL A 233 -4.14 1.88 20.95
C VAL A 233 -5.57 2.43 20.89
N GLY A 234 -6.32 2.30 21.98
CA GLY A 234 -7.68 2.84 22.07
C GLY A 234 -8.67 2.24 21.07
N ALA A 235 -8.53 0.94 20.77
CA ALA A 235 -9.32 0.22 19.76
C ALA A 235 -9.28 0.83 18.35
N VAL A 236 -8.20 1.54 18.02
CA VAL A 236 -7.94 2.07 16.67
C VAL A 236 -7.05 1.09 15.91
N PHE A 237 -7.57 0.57 14.81
CA PHE A 237 -6.89 -0.39 13.95
C PHE A 237 -6.51 0.24 12.61
N ASP A 238 -5.35 -0.13 12.08
CA ASP A 238 -4.98 0.10 10.67
C ASP A 238 -5.55 -1.07 9.86
N ILE A 239 -6.70 -0.84 9.22
CA ILE A 239 -7.34 -1.83 8.33
C ILE A 239 -7.02 -1.49 6.88
N SER A 240 -6.57 -2.49 6.12
CA SER A 240 -6.15 -2.32 4.73
C SER A 240 -6.39 -3.57 3.90
N ASN A 241 -6.36 -3.46 2.57
CA ASN A 241 -6.37 -4.62 1.67
C ASN A 241 -5.19 -5.57 1.95
N ALA A 242 -5.45 -6.88 1.93
CA ALA A 242 -4.43 -7.91 2.10
C ALA A 242 -3.67 -8.18 0.80
N ASP A 243 -4.40 -8.26 -0.32
CA ASP A 243 -3.88 -8.58 -1.65
C ASP A 243 -3.24 -7.39 -2.35
N ARG A 244 -2.21 -7.68 -3.15
CA ARG A 244 -1.48 -6.68 -3.95
C ARG A 244 -1.31 -7.09 -5.41
N LEU A 245 -1.26 -8.39 -5.67
CA LEU A 245 -1.13 -8.99 -6.99
C LEU A 245 -2.46 -9.64 -7.41
N GLY A 246 -2.70 -9.78 -8.72
CA GLY A 246 -3.95 -10.30 -9.28
C GLY A 246 -5.16 -9.35 -9.31
N PHE A 247 -5.17 -8.28 -8.53
CA PHE A 247 -6.24 -7.26 -8.51
C PHE A 247 -5.72 -5.89 -8.88
N SER A 248 -6.55 -5.07 -9.53
CA SER A 248 -6.19 -3.69 -9.86
C SER A 248 -6.24 -2.76 -8.64
N GLU A 249 -5.66 -1.56 -8.76
CA GLU A 249 -5.69 -0.56 -7.70
C GLU A 249 -7.12 -0.14 -7.33
N VAL A 250 -7.99 0.05 -8.33
CA VAL A 250 -9.41 0.34 -8.11
C VAL A 250 -10.09 -0.79 -7.36
N GLU A 251 -9.89 -2.04 -7.76
CA GLU A 251 -10.49 -3.20 -7.09
C GLU A 251 -10.04 -3.31 -5.63
N GLN A 252 -8.74 -3.12 -5.38
CA GLN A 252 -8.18 -3.15 -4.04
C GLN A 252 -8.72 -2.04 -3.14
N VAL A 253 -8.86 -0.81 -3.65
CA VAL A 253 -9.44 0.30 -2.88
C VAL A 253 -10.95 0.12 -2.71
N GLN A 254 -11.66 -0.43 -3.69
CA GLN A 254 -13.09 -0.75 -3.56
C GLN A 254 -13.32 -1.79 -2.45
N MET A 255 -12.50 -2.84 -2.38
CA MET A 255 -12.57 -3.83 -1.29
C MET A 255 -12.42 -3.18 0.09
N VAL A 256 -11.52 -2.19 0.22
CA VAL A 256 -11.34 -1.42 1.46
C VAL A 256 -12.57 -0.57 1.76
N VAL A 257 -13.08 0.18 0.78
CA VAL A 257 -14.27 1.03 0.95
C VAL A 257 -15.47 0.20 1.41
N ASP A 258 -15.78 -0.88 0.70
CA ASP A 258 -16.93 -1.74 1.01
C ASP A 258 -16.79 -2.41 2.37
N GLY A 259 -15.61 -2.97 2.65
CA GLY A 259 -15.37 -3.69 3.89
C GLY A 259 -15.37 -2.75 5.11
N VAL A 260 -14.81 -1.54 4.98
CA VAL A 260 -14.84 -0.55 6.05
C VAL A 260 -16.27 -0.07 6.33
N LYS A 261 -17.08 0.17 5.30
CA LYS A 261 -18.51 0.49 5.49
C LYS A 261 -19.22 -0.59 6.29
N LEU A 262 -19.08 -1.85 5.88
CA LEU A 262 -19.70 -2.98 6.59
C LEU A 262 -19.24 -3.10 8.04
N MET A 263 -17.93 -2.98 8.31
CA MET A 263 -17.40 -3.06 9.67
C MET A 263 -17.91 -1.92 10.55
N VAL A 264 -18.07 -0.71 10.00
CA VAL A 264 -18.66 0.43 10.73
C VAL A 264 -20.14 0.19 11.03
N GLU A 265 -20.89 -0.41 10.11
CA GLU A 265 -22.29 -0.79 10.36
C GLU A 265 -22.41 -1.88 11.44
N MET A 266 -21.54 -2.89 11.40
CA MET A 266 -21.44 -3.90 12.45
C MET A 266 -21.12 -3.27 13.82
N GLU A 267 -20.16 -2.35 13.87
CA GLU A 267 -19.82 -1.61 15.10
C GLU A 267 -21.05 -0.85 15.64
N LYS A 268 -21.78 -0.15 14.77
CA LYS A 268 -23.01 0.57 15.14
C LYS A 268 -24.10 -0.35 15.72
N LYS A 269 -24.29 -1.55 15.14
CA LYS A 269 -25.22 -2.55 15.69
C LYS A 269 -24.77 -3.02 17.07
N LEU A 270 -23.48 -3.35 17.22
CA LEU A 270 -22.94 -3.82 18.50
C LEU A 270 -22.96 -2.73 19.59
N GLU A 271 -22.77 -1.45 19.24
CA GLU A 271 -22.96 -0.32 20.16
C GLU A 271 -24.41 -0.24 20.71
N GLN A 272 -25.38 -0.71 19.93
CA GLN A 272 -26.80 -0.81 20.30
C GLN A 272 -27.18 -2.18 20.90
N ASN A 273 -26.19 -3.03 21.19
CA ASN A 273 -26.38 -4.42 21.65
C ASN A 273 -27.21 -5.29 20.70
N GLN A 274 -27.16 -5.01 19.39
CA GLN A 274 -27.80 -5.83 18.36
C GLN A 274 -26.82 -6.88 17.80
N PRO A 275 -27.29 -8.09 17.46
CA PRO A 275 -26.45 -9.12 16.85
C PRO A 275 -26.04 -8.74 15.42
N ILE A 276 -24.92 -9.32 14.98
CA ILE A 276 -24.34 -9.11 13.63
C ILE A 276 -24.24 -10.42 12.82
N ASP A 277 -24.85 -11.51 13.29
CA ASP A 277 -24.77 -12.82 12.64
C ASP A 277 -25.34 -12.83 11.22
N ASP A 278 -26.32 -11.97 10.95
CA ASP A 278 -26.93 -11.72 9.64
C ASP A 278 -26.04 -10.89 8.70
N MET A 279 -24.98 -10.27 9.23
CA MET A 279 -24.10 -9.36 8.48
C MET A 279 -22.77 -9.99 8.08
N ILE A 280 -22.50 -11.25 8.46
CA ILE A 280 -21.24 -11.91 8.12
C ILE A 280 -21.13 -12.02 6.59
N PRO A 281 -20.12 -11.39 5.95
CA PRO A 281 -20.05 -11.30 4.51
C PRO A 281 -19.78 -12.68 3.88
N ALA A 282 -20.08 -12.84 2.60
CA ALA A 282 -19.56 -13.98 1.82
C ALA A 282 -18.05 -13.86 1.65
N GLN A 283 -17.36 -14.98 1.40
CA GLN A 283 -15.94 -14.98 1.07
C GLN A 283 -15.73 -14.26 -0.28
N LYS A 284 -14.91 -13.21 -0.28
CA LYS A 284 -14.42 -12.53 -1.48
C LYS A 284 -13.18 -13.22 -2.05
#